data_AF-A0A921JZ11-F1
#
_entry.id   AF-A0A921JZ11-F1
#
_cell.length_a   1.000
_cell.length_b   1.000
_cell.length_c   1.000
_cell.angle_alpha   90.00
_cell.angle_beta   90.00
_cell.angle_gamma   90.00
#
_symmetry.space_group_name_H-M   'P 1'
#
loop_
_entity.id
_entity.type
_entity.pdbx_description
1 polymer ?
#
loop_
_entity_poly.entity_id
_entity_poly.type
_entity_poly.pdbx_seq_one_letter_code
_entity_poly.pdbx_strand_id
1 'polypeptide(L)'
;MAVDLELLFRPAARPDLFEDLLVPTGRTGSAPTDDAGEIGKRWSIPAAKELDNPTPGSVSAALAAGGGVAIDLWERSAHDAADLLIAAAHGGVGFGPGLQPRAETAEQVWTLISAAMAAIVGEDVQTHWVECGEGRTGPNAERRAFINGLGRSARETIRDVITVICVPAESLAAIAATFPAEGELR
;
A
#
# COMPACT_ATOMS: atom_id res chain seq x y z
N MET A 1 -18.46 -16.70 -2.06
CA MET A 1 -17.36 -17.66 -1.88
C MET A 1 -16.67 -17.26 -0.59
N ALA A 2 -16.72 -18.08 0.47
CA ALA A 2 -16.09 -17.74 1.75
C ALA A 2 -14.58 -17.97 1.61
N VAL A 3 -13.79 -16.93 1.84
CA VAL A 3 -12.33 -17.06 1.88
C VAL A 3 -11.99 -17.81 3.16
N ASP A 4 -11.26 -18.91 3.03
CA ASP A 4 -10.90 -19.78 4.15
C ASP A 4 -9.85 -19.06 5.03
N LEU A 5 -10.28 -18.67 6.23
CA LEU A 5 -9.48 -17.88 7.18
C LEU A 5 -8.20 -18.62 7.61
N GLU A 6 -8.12 -19.95 7.45
CA GLU A 6 -6.93 -20.73 7.78
C GLU A 6 -5.72 -20.42 6.89
N LEU A 7 -5.93 -19.90 5.68
CA LEU A 7 -4.84 -19.47 4.78
C LEU A 7 -4.14 -18.19 5.26
N LEU A 8 -4.77 -17.43 6.15
CA LEU A 8 -4.21 -16.23 6.75
C LEU A 8 -3.08 -16.51 7.75
N PHE A 9 -2.89 -17.75 8.22
CA PHE A 9 -2.01 -18.04 9.36
C PHE A 9 -0.74 -18.86 9.04
N ARG A 10 -0.38 -19.06 7.76
CA ARG A 10 0.87 -19.77 7.40
C ARG A 10 2.12 -18.86 7.53
N PRO A 11 3.27 -19.39 8.00
CA PRO A 11 4.49 -18.62 8.22
C PRO A 11 5.21 -18.22 6.91
N ALA A 12 5.97 -17.12 6.97
CA ALA A 12 6.62 -16.46 5.85
C ALA A 12 7.86 -17.21 5.33
N ALA A 13 8.05 -17.23 4.00
CA ALA A 13 9.22 -17.82 3.33
C ALA A 13 9.74 -16.95 2.16
N ARG A 14 9.37 -15.67 2.12
CA ARG A 14 9.79 -14.64 1.16
C ARG A 14 9.96 -13.31 1.93
N PRO A 15 10.79 -12.37 1.45
CA PRO A 15 11.05 -11.11 2.16
C PRO A 15 9.75 -10.42 2.55
N ASP A 16 9.82 -9.70 3.68
CA ASP A 16 8.68 -9.08 4.35
C ASP A 16 7.82 -8.27 3.36
N LEU A 17 6.49 -8.34 3.52
CA LEU A 17 5.52 -7.49 2.83
C LEU A 17 5.99 -6.04 2.76
N PHE A 18 6.57 -5.53 3.84
CA PHE A 18 7.03 -4.14 3.93
C PHE A 18 8.25 -3.86 3.04
N GLU A 19 9.20 -4.80 2.92
CA GLU A 19 10.33 -4.64 2.01
C GLU A 19 9.95 -4.79 0.54
N ASP A 20 8.89 -5.56 0.27
CA ASP A 20 8.38 -5.79 -1.08
C ASP A 20 7.41 -4.68 -1.55
N LEU A 21 6.71 -4.01 -0.62
CA LEU A 21 5.83 -2.88 -0.90
C LEU A 21 6.62 -1.59 -1.14
N LEU A 22 7.68 -1.34 -0.37
CA LEU A 22 8.41 -0.08 -0.44
C LEU A 22 9.36 -0.06 -1.63
N VAL A 23 9.20 0.91 -2.51
CA VAL A 23 10.10 1.08 -3.65
C VAL A 23 10.74 2.46 -3.64
N PRO A 24 12.08 2.53 -3.58
CA PRO A 24 12.78 3.80 -3.61
C PRO A 24 12.63 4.49 -4.96
N THR A 25 12.44 5.80 -4.92
CA THR A 25 12.35 6.69 -6.08
C THR A 25 13.35 7.82 -5.92
N GLY A 26 13.93 8.30 -7.03
CA GLY A 26 14.96 9.35 -7.00
C GLY A 26 14.42 10.76 -6.70
N ARG A 27 13.18 11.06 -7.14
CA ARG A 27 12.40 12.26 -6.77
C ARG A 27 10.91 11.91 -6.83
N THR A 28 10.11 12.58 -5.99
CA THR A 28 8.64 12.55 -6.03
C THR A 28 8.17 12.77 -7.48
N GLY A 29 7.40 11.82 -8.01
CA GLY A 29 6.79 11.95 -9.35
C GLY A 29 7.26 10.98 -10.44
N SER A 30 8.29 10.17 -10.23
CA SER A 30 8.77 9.24 -11.27
C SER A 30 8.71 7.78 -10.84
N ALA A 31 8.36 6.90 -11.78
CA ALA A 31 8.41 5.46 -11.58
C ALA A 31 9.78 5.07 -11.00
N PRO A 32 9.83 4.11 -10.06
CA PRO A 32 11.07 3.72 -9.42
C PRO A 32 12.05 3.26 -10.47
N THR A 33 13.20 3.93 -10.47
CA THR A 33 14.29 3.67 -11.40
C THR A 33 15.52 3.34 -10.57
N ASP A 34 16.24 2.29 -10.94
CA ASP A 34 17.56 2.00 -10.40
C ASP A 34 18.56 3.06 -10.85
N ASP A 35 19.82 2.96 -10.39
CA ASP A 35 20.88 3.91 -10.75
C ASP A 35 21.13 4.01 -12.27
N ALA A 36 20.60 3.07 -13.07
CA ALA A 36 20.67 3.05 -14.52
C ALA A 36 19.42 3.64 -15.21
N GLY A 37 18.41 4.08 -14.45
CA GLY A 37 17.15 4.59 -15.01
C GLY A 37 16.17 3.48 -15.42
N GLU A 38 16.42 2.21 -15.08
CA GLU A 38 15.52 1.09 -15.36
C GLU A 38 14.60 0.82 -14.17
N ILE A 39 13.38 0.31 -14.39
CA ILE A 39 12.55 -0.18 -13.29
C ILE A 39 13.34 -1.27 -12.56
N GLY A 40 13.69 -1.01 -11.29
CA GLY A 40 14.58 -1.89 -10.53
C GLY A 40 14.11 -3.34 -10.62
N LYS A 41 14.91 -4.22 -11.25
CA LYS A 41 14.55 -5.61 -11.63
C LYS A 41 14.02 -6.48 -10.49
N ARG A 42 14.21 -6.06 -9.23
CA ARG A 42 13.62 -6.68 -8.03
C ARG A 42 12.09 -6.57 -8.01
N TRP A 43 11.53 -5.48 -8.52
CA TRP A 43 10.10 -5.22 -8.52
C TRP A 43 9.64 -5.16 -9.98
N SER A 44 9.03 -6.24 -10.48
CA SER A 44 8.32 -6.22 -11.76
C SER A 44 7.04 -5.37 -11.65
N ILE A 45 7.22 -4.05 -11.54
CA ILE A 45 6.15 -3.09 -11.31
C ILE A 45 5.47 -2.81 -12.64
N PRO A 46 4.16 -3.09 -12.78
CA PRO A 46 3.47 -2.82 -14.03
C PRO A 46 3.42 -1.32 -14.30
N ALA A 47 3.44 -0.94 -15.58
CA ALA A 47 3.30 0.46 -15.98
C ALA A 47 2.02 1.04 -15.35
N ALA A 48 2.17 2.15 -14.64
CA ALA A 48 1.06 2.86 -14.03
C ALA A 48 0.72 4.10 -14.84
N LYS A 49 -0.59 4.32 -15.01
CA LYS A 49 -1.12 5.56 -15.56
C LYS A 49 -1.31 6.55 -14.41
N GLU A 50 -0.77 7.75 -14.58
CA GLU A 50 -1.17 8.89 -13.77
C GLU A 50 -2.53 9.38 -14.24
N LEU A 51 -3.43 9.59 -13.29
CA LEU A 51 -4.74 10.16 -13.55
C LEU A 51 -4.75 11.59 -13.05
N ASP A 52 -5.21 12.50 -13.90
CA ASP A 52 -5.56 13.85 -13.48
C ASP A 52 -6.89 13.80 -12.73
N ASN A 53 -6.91 14.22 -11.47
CA ASN A 53 -8.09 14.19 -10.59
C ASN A 53 -8.83 12.83 -10.56
N PRO A 54 -8.18 11.73 -10.10
CA PRO A 54 -8.78 10.42 -10.03
C PRO A 54 -10.07 10.40 -9.22
N THR A 55 -11.07 9.75 -9.80
CA THR A 55 -12.35 9.36 -9.20
C THR A 55 -12.40 7.84 -9.04
N PRO A 56 -13.24 7.31 -8.13
CA PRO A 56 -13.44 5.85 -7.98
C PRO A 56 -13.70 5.14 -9.31
N GLY A 57 -14.58 5.69 -10.15
CA GLY A 57 -14.89 5.12 -11.46
C GLY A 57 -13.68 5.10 -12.42
N SER A 58 -12.88 6.17 -12.43
CA SER A 58 -11.68 6.23 -13.28
C SER A 58 -10.59 5.25 -12.82
N VAL A 59 -10.44 5.06 -11.51
CA VAL A 59 -9.50 4.10 -10.94
C VAL A 59 -9.94 2.68 -11.25
N SER A 60 -11.18 2.31 -10.94
CA SER A 60 -11.69 0.97 -11.23
C SER A 60 -11.61 0.64 -12.73
N ALA A 61 -11.89 1.60 -13.62
CA ALA A 61 -11.77 1.38 -15.06
C ALA A 61 -10.33 1.16 -15.52
N ALA A 62 -9.36 1.90 -14.98
CA ALA A 62 -7.94 1.73 -15.31
C ALA A 62 -7.41 0.38 -14.82
N LEU A 63 -7.77 -0.01 -13.59
CA LEU A 63 -7.38 -1.30 -13.00
C LEU A 63 -8.02 -2.48 -13.75
N ALA A 64 -9.31 -2.37 -14.13
CA ALA A 64 -9.99 -3.38 -14.93
C ALA A 64 -9.41 -3.54 -16.34
N ALA A 65 -8.73 -2.51 -16.87
CA ALA A 65 -7.98 -2.59 -18.12
C ALA A 65 -6.60 -3.25 -17.96
N GLY A 66 -6.23 -3.69 -16.75
CA GLY A 66 -4.97 -4.36 -16.44
C GLY A 66 -3.78 -3.42 -16.29
N GLY A 67 -4.00 -2.10 -16.21
CA GLY A 67 -2.97 -1.10 -15.97
C GLY A 67 -2.93 -0.63 -14.52
N GLY A 68 -1.74 -0.32 -14.00
CA GLY A 68 -1.61 0.24 -12.65
C GLY A 68 -2.06 1.70 -12.61
N VAL A 69 -2.30 2.23 -11.42
CA VAL A 69 -2.64 3.64 -11.22
C VAL A 69 -1.72 4.27 -10.21
N ALA A 70 -1.00 5.32 -10.62
CA ALA A 70 -0.16 6.11 -9.74
C ALA A 70 -0.97 7.30 -9.19
N ILE A 71 -0.88 7.55 -7.88
CA ILE A 71 -1.71 8.54 -7.21
C ILE A 71 -1.08 9.10 -5.94
N ASP A 72 -1.30 10.39 -5.67
CA ASP A 72 -0.98 11.02 -4.39
C ASP A 72 -2.24 11.02 -3.51
N LEU A 73 -2.29 10.11 -2.53
CA LEU A 73 -3.45 9.96 -1.63
C LEU A 73 -3.44 10.98 -0.48
N TRP A 74 -2.29 11.57 -0.15
CA TRP A 74 -2.13 12.47 1.01
C TRP A 74 -2.60 13.88 0.77
N GLU A 75 -2.64 14.31 -0.49
CA GLU A 75 -3.15 15.62 -0.87
C GLU A 75 -4.69 15.65 -0.91
N ARG A 76 -5.33 14.50 -0.64
CA ARG A 76 -6.78 14.31 -0.74
C ARG A 76 -7.43 14.32 0.62
N SER A 77 -8.74 14.58 0.64
CA SER A 77 -9.53 14.37 1.84
C SER A 77 -9.54 12.88 2.23
N ALA A 78 -9.73 12.59 3.52
CA ALA A 78 -9.81 11.21 4.00
C ALA A 78 -10.93 10.40 3.33
N HIS A 79 -12.05 11.06 3.00
CA HIS A 79 -13.17 10.44 2.29
C HIS A 79 -12.79 10.08 0.85
N ASP A 80 -12.18 11.02 0.12
CA ASP A 80 -11.75 10.77 -1.26
C ASP A 80 -10.66 9.68 -1.32
N ALA A 81 -9.71 9.68 -0.39
CA ALA A 81 -8.68 8.64 -0.31
C ALA A 81 -9.28 7.26 -0.01
N ALA A 82 -10.25 7.19 0.91
CA ALA A 82 -10.96 5.96 1.24
C ALA A 82 -11.73 5.40 0.03
N ASP A 83 -12.49 6.25 -0.67
CA ASP A 83 -13.26 5.84 -1.85
C ASP A 83 -12.36 5.26 -2.95
N LEU A 84 -11.16 5.80 -3.13
CA LEU A 84 -10.20 5.31 -4.11
C LEU A 84 -9.55 3.98 -3.71
N LEU A 85 -9.27 3.78 -2.41
CA LEU A 85 -8.79 2.50 -1.89
C LEU A 85 -9.85 1.40 -2.00
N ILE A 86 -11.11 1.74 -1.73
CA ILE A 86 -12.27 0.85 -1.94
C ILE A 86 -12.41 0.53 -3.43
N ALA A 87 -12.35 1.54 -4.30
CA ALA A 87 -12.39 1.35 -5.75
C ALA A 87 -11.26 0.48 -6.28
N ALA A 88 -10.07 0.54 -5.66
CA ALA A 88 -8.95 -0.33 -5.99
C ALA A 88 -9.16 -1.76 -5.52
N ALA A 89 -9.60 -1.96 -4.27
CA ALA A 89 -9.90 -3.28 -3.72
C ALA A 89 -10.98 -4.03 -4.53
N HIS A 90 -11.95 -3.30 -5.09
CA HIS A 90 -13.00 -3.87 -5.94
C HIS A 90 -12.71 -3.80 -7.44
N GLY A 91 -11.77 -2.96 -7.87
CA GLY A 91 -11.42 -2.76 -9.29
C GLY A 91 -10.28 -3.66 -9.78
N GLY A 92 -9.41 -4.12 -8.88
CA GLY A 92 -8.26 -4.98 -9.17
C GLY A 92 -8.55 -6.48 -9.11
N VAL A 93 -9.81 -6.92 -9.18
CA VAL A 93 -10.18 -8.33 -8.99
C VAL A 93 -9.55 -9.22 -10.06
N GLY A 94 -8.45 -9.90 -9.70
CA GLY A 94 -7.75 -10.88 -10.52
C GLY A 94 -6.33 -10.48 -10.90
N PHE A 95 -5.39 -10.54 -9.95
CA PHE A 95 -3.93 -10.51 -10.17
C PHE A 95 -3.38 -9.34 -11.01
N GLY A 96 -4.16 -8.27 -11.21
CA GLY A 96 -3.76 -7.09 -11.96
C GLY A 96 -3.00 -6.08 -11.09
N PRO A 97 -2.26 -5.15 -11.69
CA PRO A 97 -1.68 -4.05 -10.94
C PRO A 97 -2.76 -3.23 -10.23
N GLY A 98 -2.58 -3.04 -8.93
CA GLY A 98 -3.35 -2.17 -8.04
C GLY A 98 -2.85 -0.72 -8.07
N LEU A 99 -3.08 -0.02 -6.95
CA LEU A 99 -2.58 1.34 -6.75
C LEU A 99 -1.07 1.36 -6.52
N GLN A 100 -0.44 2.43 -6.99
CA GLN A 100 0.96 2.77 -6.75
C GLN A 100 1.03 4.15 -6.07
N PRO A 101 0.58 4.26 -4.80
CA PRO A 101 0.61 5.52 -4.07
C PRO A 101 2.03 5.97 -3.76
N ARG A 102 2.23 7.28 -3.65
CA ARG A 102 3.48 7.87 -3.15
C ARG A 102 3.39 8.11 -1.66
N ALA A 103 4.50 8.04 -0.92
CA ALA A 103 4.59 8.41 0.49
C ALA A 103 5.98 8.96 0.82
N GLU A 104 6.05 9.99 1.64
CA GLU A 104 7.30 10.64 2.06
C GLU A 104 7.73 10.22 3.47
N THR A 105 6.77 9.78 4.30
CA THR A 105 6.99 9.49 5.72
C THR A 105 6.48 8.10 6.11
N ALA A 106 6.98 7.57 7.23
CA ALA A 106 6.53 6.28 7.76
C ALA A 106 5.03 6.29 8.08
N GLU A 107 4.51 7.40 8.59
CA GLU A 107 3.11 7.48 9.03
C GLU A 107 2.16 7.47 7.85
N GLN A 108 2.55 8.09 6.74
CA GLN A 108 1.87 7.93 5.47
C GLN A 108 1.87 6.45 5.03
N VAL A 109 3.02 5.76 5.01
CA VAL A 109 3.06 4.33 4.64
C VAL A 109 2.14 3.49 5.54
N TRP A 110 2.23 3.64 6.86
CA TRP A 110 1.38 2.96 7.82
C TRP A 110 -0.11 3.23 7.59
N THR A 111 -0.45 4.47 7.26
CA THR A 111 -1.83 4.88 6.94
C THR A 111 -2.34 4.17 5.70
N LEU A 112 -1.55 4.06 4.63
CA LEU A 112 -1.95 3.34 3.41
C LEU A 112 -2.26 1.88 3.69
N ILE A 113 -1.36 1.20 4.40
CA ILE A 113 -1.48 -0.22 4.67
C ILE A 113 -2.71 -0.48 5.56
N SER A 114 -2.92 0.35 6.58
CA SER A 114 -4.09 0.27 7.44
C SER A 114 -5.40 0.51 6.67
N ALA A 115 -5.39 1.48 5.77
CA ALA A 115 -6.53 1.88 4.97
C ALA A 115 -6.89 0.83 3.90
N ALA A 116 -5.89 0.25 3.23
CA ALA A 116 -6.09 -0.88 2.33
C ALA A 116 -6.70 -2.08 3.07
N MET A 117 -6.21 -2.39 4.27
CA MET A 117 -6.77 -3.45 5.09
C MET A 117 -8.24 -3.17 5.48
N ALA A 118 -8.57 -1.93 5.85
CA ALA A 118 -9.94 -1.55 6.15
C ALA A 118 -10.85 -1.70 4.91
N ALA A 119 -10.38 -1.27 3.74
CA ALA A 119 -11.10 -1.43 2.48
C ALA A 119 -11.33 -2.92 2.11
N ILE A 120 -10.35 -3.80 2.36
CA ILE A 120 -10.47 -5.25 2.12
C ILE A 120 -11.52 -5.90 3.04
N VAL A 121 -11.55 -5.52 4.32
CA VAL A 121 -12.46 -6.12 5.33
C VAL A 121 -13.85 -5.48 5.30
N GLY A 122 -14.00 -4.33 4.64
CA GLY A 122 -15.23 -3.54 4.66
C GLY A 122 -15.42 -2.75 5.97
N GLU A 123 -14.32 -2.42 6.64
CA GLU A 123 -14.32 -1.49 7.77
C GLU A 123 -14.32 -0.05 7.26
N ASP A 124 -14.81 0.87 8.09
CA ASP A 124 -14.65 2.30 7.82
C ASP A 124 -13.15 2.67 7.89
N VAL A 125 -12.60 3.04 6.74
CA VAL A 125 -11.19 3.45 6.58
C VAL A 125 -10.84 4.63 7.50
N GLN A 126 -11.79 5.54 7.75
CA GLN A 126 -11.55 6.74 8.56
C GLN A 126 -11.39 6.42 10.04
N THR A 127 -12.00 5.34 10.52
CA THR A 127 -11.90 4.92 11.93
C THR A 127 -10.46 4.59 12.35
N HIS A 128 -9.59 4.29 11.37
CA HIS A 128 -8.19 3.93 11.60
C HIS A 128 -7.20 5.07 11.31
N TRP A 129 -7.70 6.27 11.01
CA TRP A 129 -6.88 7.47 10.84
C TRP A 129 -6.98 8.31 12.12
N VAL A 130 -6.05 8.11 13.05
CA VAL A 130 -6.00 8.88 14.30
C VAL A 130 -4.91 9.94 14.20
N GLU A 131 -5.04 11.03 14.96
CA GLU A 131 -3.95 12.00 15.09
C GLU A 131 -2.74 11.36 15.79
N CYS A 132 -1.61 11.30 15.10
CA CYS A 132 -0.35 10.69 15.54
C CYS A 132 0.70 11.77 15.86
N GLY A 133 0.32 12.79 16.63
CA GLY A 133 1.23 13.87 17.06
C GLY A 133 1.71 14.78 15.92
N GLU A 134 2.21 15.97 16.26
CA GLU A 134 2.71 16.97 15.31
C GLU A 134 1.73 17.31 14.16
N GLY A 135 0.42 17.16 14.39
CA GLY A 135 -0.63 17.38 13.38
C GLY A 135 -0.69 16.33 12.28
N ARG A 136 -0.04 15.17 12.44
CA ARG A 136 -0.06 14.05 11.48
C ARG A 136 -1.20 13.10 11.80
N THR A 137 -1.68 12.37 10.79
CA THR A 137 -2.65 11.30 10.95
C THR A 137 -2.03 9.94 10.59
N GLY A 138 -2.38 8.90 11.34
CA GLY A 138 -1.84 7.55 11.19
C GLY A 138 -2.64 6.49 11.94
N PRO A 139 -2.34 5.19 11.77
CA PRO A 139 -2.97 4.15 12.54
C PRO A 139 -2.42 4.11 13.97
N ASN A 140 -3.32 3.82 14.93
CA ASN A 140 -2.96 3.65 16.33
C ASN A 140 -2.10 2.39 16.57
N ALA A 141 -1.53 2.26 17.77
CA ALA A 141 -0.62 1.16 18.11
C ALA A 141 -1.28 -0.23 17.96
N GLU A 142 -2.56 -0.36 18.33
CA GLU A 142 -3.30 -1.62 18.20
C GLU A 142 -3.45 -2.05 16.74
N ARG A 143 -3.77 -1.10 15.85
CA ARG A 143 -3.89 -1.37 14.42
C ARG A 143 -2.55 -1.70 13.78
N ARG A 144 -1.46 -1.05 14.21
CA ARG A 144 -0.09 -1.42 13.77
C ARG A 144 0.28 -2.82 14.23
N ALA A 145 0.00 -3.17 15.48
CA ALA A 145 0.21 -4.52 16.00
C ALA A 145 -0.61 -5.58 15.25
N PHE A 146 -1.87 -5.27 14.91
CA PHE A 146 -2.71 -6.13 14.08
C PHE A 146 -2.12 -6.35 12.69
N ILE A 147 -1.72 -5.29 11.99
CA ILE A 147 -1.10 -5.36 10.66
C ILE A 147 0.20 -6.18 10.71
N ASN A 148 1.00 -5.99 11.76
CA ASN A 148 2.21 -6.78 12.00
C ASN A 148 1.92 -8.27 12.21
N GLY A 149 0.83 -8.59 12.91
CA GLY A 149 0.38 -9.97 13.14
C GLY A 149 -0.30 -10.64 11.95
N LEU A 150 -0.51 -9.94 10.82
CA LEU A 150 -1.11 -10.55 9.63
C LEU A 150 -0.19 -11.64 9.10
N GLY A 151 -0.72 -12.84 8.86
CA GLY A 151 0.03 -13.85 8.12
C GLY A 151 -0.08 -13.65 6.61
N ARG A 152 0.56 -14.56 5.87
CA ARG A 152 0.94 -14.36 4.48
C ARG A 152 -0.22 -13.96 3.56
N SER A 153 -1.35 -14.66 3.62
CA SER A 153 -2.43 -14.44 2.66
C SER A 153 -3.06 -13.04 2.81
N ALA A 154 -3.20 -12.51 4.03
CA ALA A 154 -3.69 -11.13 4.21
C ALA A 154 -2.70 -10.11 3.66
N ARG A 155 -1.40 -10.36 3.86
CA ARG A 155 -0.34 -9.50 3.32
C ARG A 155 -0.35 -9.49 1.78
N GLU A 156 -0.56 -10.64 1.15
CA GLU A 156 -0.75 -10.73 -0.31
C GLU A 156 -2.01 -10.00 -0.77
N THR A 157 -3.14 -10.07 -0.04
CA THR A 157 -4.35 -9.30 -0.38
C THR A 157 -4.12 -7.78 -0.29
N ILE A 158 -3.32 -7.30 0.65
CA ILE A 158 -2.93 -5.88 0.69
C ILE A 158 -2.18 -5.49 -0.59
N ARG A 159 -1.35 -6.39 -1.13
CA ARG A 159 -0.60 -6.16 -2.38
C ARG A 159 -1.50 -6.10 -3.62
N ASP A 160 -2.62 -6.81 -3.60
CA ASP A 160 -3.61 -6.74 -4.67
C ASP A 160 -4.29 -5.35 -4.73
N VAL A 161 -4.39 -4.65 -3.58
CA VAL A 161 -4.90 -3.28 -3.50
C VAL A 161 -3.80 -2.25 -3.78
N ILE A 162 -2.67 -2.38 -3.09
CA ILE A 162 -1.50 -1.52 -3.18
C ILE A 162 -0.33 -2.35 -3.71
N THR A 163 -0.05 -2.24 -5.00
CA THR A 163 1.02 -3.04 -5.61
C THR A 163 2.39 -2.66 -5.08
N VAL A 164 2.63 -1.36 -4.93
CA VAL A 164 3.85 -0.77 -4.38
C VAL A 164 3.54 0.59 -3.76
N ILE A 165 4.39 1.03 -2.85
CA ILE A 165 4.39 2.38 -2.28
C ILE A 165 5.71 3.03 -2.67
N CYS A 166 5.63 4.07 -3.50
CA CYS A 166 6.79 4.82 -3.95
C CYS A 166 7.25 5.76 -2.84
N VAL A 167 8.50 5.63 -2.38
CA VAL A 167 9.08 6.47 -1.32
C VAL A 167 10.38 7.13 -1.77
N PRO A 168 10.75 8.31 -1.23
CA PRO A 168 12.07 8.90 -1.47
C PRO A 168 13.18 7.96 -0.99
N ALA A 169 14.22 7.76 -1.80
CA ALA A 169 15.31 6.84 -1.49
C ALA A 169 16.01 7.19 -0.16
N GLU A 170 16.12 8.48 0.16
CA GLU A 170 16.67 9.00 1.41
C GLU A 170 15.82 8.67 2.65
N SER A 171 14.51 8.49 2.47
CA SER A 171 13.57 8.16 3.55
C SER A 171 13.41 6.66 3.75
N LEU A 172 13.78 5.84 2.77
CA LEU A 172 13.53 4.39 2.77
C LEU A 172 14.03 3.70 4.04
N ALA A 173 15.27 3.97 4.46
CA ALA A 173 15.85 3.32 5.63
C ALA A 173 15.12 3.70 6.94
N ALA A 174 14.72 4.97 7.08
CA ALA A 174 13.99 5.44 8.25
C ALA A 174 12.56 4.87 8.30
N ILE A 175 11.90 4.77 7.14
CA ILE A 175 10.57 4.15 7.00
C ILE A 175 10.64 2.66 7.31
N ALA A 176 11.60 1.95 6.71
CA ALA A 176 11.80 0.51 6.89
C ALA A 176 12.04 0.15 8.37
N ALA A 177 12.78 0.98 9.10
CA ALA A 177 13.05 0.79 10.52
C ALA A 177 11.81 0.89 11.44
N THR A 178 10.67 1.36 10.92
CA THR A 178 9.41 1.38 11.69
C THR A 178 8.63 0.06 11.63
N PHE A 179 9.03 -0.85 10.75
CA PHE A 179 8.45 -2.19 10.64
C PHE A 179 9.25 -3.18 11.49
N PRO A 180 8.58 -4.17 12.09
CA PRO A 180 9.25 -5.20 12.90
C PRO A 180 10.20 -6.03 12.03
N ALA A 181 11.35 -6.41 12.58
CA ALA A 181 12.28 -7.29 11.89
C ALA A 181 11.78 -8.75 11.88
N GLU A 182 12.19 -9.56 10.90
CA GLU A 182 11.81 -10.99 10.71
C GLU A 182 11.90 -11.86 11.99
N GLY A 183 12.73 -11.48 12.97
CA GLY A 183 12.92 -12.20 14.22
C GLY A 183 11.95 -11.87 15.35
N GLU A 184 11.17 -10.79 15.23
CA GLU A 184 10.33 -10.26 16.33
C GLU A 184 8.87 -10.69 16.25
N LEU A 185 8.44 -11.30 15.14
CA LEU A 185 7.06 -11.72 14.89
C LEU A 185 6.77 -13.19 15.27
N ARG A 186 7.52 -13.76 16.22
CA ARG A 186 7.37 -15.17 16.66
C ARG A 186 6.57 -15.31 17.94
#